data_AF-A0A7Z9UHG6-F1
#
_entry.id   AF-A0A7Z9UHG6-F1
#
_cell.length_a   1.000
_cell.length_b   1.000
_cell.length_c   1.000
_cell.angle_alpha   90.00
_cell.angle_beta   90.00
_cell.angle_gamma   90.00
#
_symmetry.space_group_name_H-M   'P 1'
#
loop_
_entity.id
_entity.type
_entity.pdbx_description
1 polymer ?
#
loop_
_entity_poly.entity_id
_entity_poly.type
_entity_poly.pdbx_seq_one_letter_code
_entity_poly.pdbx_strand_id
1 'polypeptide(L)'
;MKGLILSLSILTTCLFGESSGKITFLDRQGTSLNGKLPVGGSELIVRVDDAELSGQGFVDVLVTSTIDTDGEQIRLPEISAGIFQEIVPLNFHIFRIIEDEEAYNAEVNAEFLALKAASDNNDEDYDNVLNARANDLVYKGYHEQALTRAGMPTYSEDQTSKNGVLDFISGDLIEAVYIDNVGNTHRDNARDITVSGYVE
;
A
#
# COMPACT_ATOMS: atom_id res chain seq x y z
N MET A 1 -34.27 -61.27 -7.45
CA MET A 1 -34.48 -60.03 -6.66
C MET A 1 -33.38 -59.99 -5.61
N LYS A 2 -32.48 -59.02 -5.46
CA LYS A 2 -32.16 -57.73 -6.08
C LYS A 2 -30.63 -57.59 -5.89
N GLY A 3 -29.89 -57.20 -6.93
CA GLY A 3 -28.48 -56.86 -6.80
C GLY A 3 -28.31 -55.50 -6.12
N LEU A 4 -27.43 -55.43 -5.13
CA LEU A 4 -27.03 -54.16 -4.52
C LEU A 4 -25.74 -53.71 -5.21
N ILE A 5 -25.86 -52.82 -6.19
CA ILE A 5 -24.73 -52.08 -6.75
C ILE A 5 -24.49 -50.93 -5.78
N LEU A 6 -23.38 -50.99 -5.03
CA LEU A 6 -22.91 -49.87 -4.24
C LEU A 6 -22.29 -48.87 -5.23
N SER A 7 -23.06 -47.87 -5.64
CA SER A 7 -22.53 -46.78 -6.47
C SER A 7 -21.69 -45.86 -5.58
N LEU A 8 -20.41 -45.79 -5.93
CA LEU A 8 -19.41 -44.89 -5.38
C LEU A 8 -19.75 -43.45 -5.77
N SER A 9 -20.26 -42.66 -4.83
CA SER A 9 -20.33 -41.20 -4.96
C SER A 9 -19.16 -40.61 -4.17
N ILE A 10 -18.00 -40.50 -4.84
CA ILE A 10 -16.96 -39.57 -4.41
C ILE A 10 -17.57 -38.19 -4.64
N LEU A 11 -18.00 -37.57 -3.54
CA LEU A 11 -18.38 -36.18 -3.52
C LEU A 11 -17.07 -35.39 -3.68
N THR A 12 -16.65 -35.16 -4.92
CA THR A 12 -15.65 -34.14 -5.21
C THR A 12 -16.33 -32.83 -4.88
N THR A 13 -16.18 -32.38 -3.63
CA THR A 13 -16.41 -30.99 -3.29
C THR A 13 -15.41 -30.22 -4.13
N CYS A 14 -15.87 -29.66 -5.25
CA CYS A 14 -15.27 -28.50 -5.85
C CYS A 14 -15.30 -27.42 -4.76
N LEU A 15 -14.25 -27.38 -3.94
CA LEU A 15 -13.82 -26.13 -3.34
C LEU A 15 -13.60 -25.22 -4.54
N PHE A 16 -14.54 -24.31 -4.78
CA PHE A 16 -14.22 -23.10 -5.50
C PHE A 16 -12.97 -22.55 -4.82
N GLY A 17 -11.87 -22.48 -5.58
CA GLY A 17 -10.54 -22.21 -5.07
C GLY A 17 -10.57 -21.06 -4.08
N GLU A 18 -10.12 -21.32 -2.86
CA GLU A 18 -9.60 -20.24 -2.04
C GLU A 18 -8.56 -19.53 -2.91
N SER A 19 -8.76 -18.22 -3.11
CA SER A 19 -7.75 -17.27 -3.59
C SER A 19 -6.35 -17.78 -3.31
N SER A 20 -5.68 -18.42 -4.28
CA SER A 20 -4.46 -19.19 -4.00
C SER A 20 -3.29 -18.27 -3.68
N GLY A 21 -3.37 -17.01 -4.09
CA GLY A 21 -2.38 -15.98 -3.88
C GLY A 21 -2.68 -15.03 -2.71
N LYS A 22 -1.61 -14.61 -2.04
CA LYS A 22 -1.60 -13.46 -1.13
C LYS A 22 -0.32 -12.65 -1.35
N ILE A 23 -0.45 -11.35 -1.53
CA ILE A 23 0.69 -10.42 -1.52
C ILE A 23 0.80 -9.75 -0.14
N THR A 24 2.02 -9.54 0.35
CA THR A 24 2.28 -8.88 1.64
C THR A 24 3.52 -8.00 1.57
N PHE A 25 3.42 -6.81 2.14
CA PHE A 25 4.53 -5.92 2.43
C PHE A 25 5.18 -6.23 3.77
N LEU A 26 6.50 -6.41 3.74
CA LEU A 26 7.33 -6.72 4.92
C LEU A 26 8.44 -5.67 5.09
N ASP A 27 8.85 -5.45 6.33
CA ASP A 27 10.10 -4.75 6.65
C ASP A 27 11.32 -5.65 6.37
N ARG A 28 12.52 -5.10 6.55
CA ARG A 28 13.79 -5.82 6.34
C ARG A 28 13.97 -7.03 7.27
N GLN A 29 13.25 -7.07 8.39
CA GLN A 29 13.25 -8.18 9.34
C GLN A 29 12.22 -9.27 8.97
N GLY A 30 11.43 -9.05 7.92
CA GLY A 30 10.38 -9.97 7.47
C GLY A 30 9.07 -9.81 8.23
N THR A 31 8.88 -8.70 8.95
CA THR A 31 7.65 -8.40 9.69
C THR A 31 6.68 -7.65 8.79
N SER A 32 5.39 -8.00 8.82
CA SER A 32 4.39 -7.28 8.03
C SER A 32 4.30 -5.80 8.44
N LEU A 33 4.24 -4.94 7.42
CA LEU A 33 4.07 -3.50 7.61
C LEU A 33 2.68 -3.12 8.11
N ASN A 34 1.68 -3.99 7.95
CA ASN A 34 0.29 -3.74 8.36
C ASN A 34 -0.22 -2.35 7.93
N GLY A 35 0.07 -1.97 6.68
CA GLY A 35 -0.33 -0.68 6.12
C GLY A 35 0.55 0.52 6.46
N LYS A 36 1.70 0.34 7.14
CA LYS A 36 2.56 1.45 7.57
C LYS A 36 4.00 1.27 7.11
N LEU A 37 4.46 2.15 6.23
CA LEU A 37 5.87 2.19 5.86
C LEU A 37 6.69 2.85 6.99
N PRO A 38 7.82 2.26 7.43
CA PRO A 38 8.68 2.87 8.44
C PRO A 38 9.27 4.20 7.94
N VAL A 39 9.35 5.19 8.83
CA VAL A 39 9.98 6.48 8.54
C VAL A 39 11.43 6.28 8.10
N GLY A 40 11.79 6.85 6.95
CA GLY A 40 13.13 6.71 6.38
C GLY A 40 13.44 5.32 5.82
N GLY A 41 12.44 4.49 5.59
CA GLY A 41 12.61 3.21 4.89
C GLY A 41 13.14 3.43 3.46
N SER A 42 14.28 2.84 3.16
CA SER A 42 14.90 2.85 1.82
C SER A 42 14.61 1.57 1.02
N GLU A 43 13.95 0.59 1.64
CA GLU A 43 13.72 -0.74 1.11
C GLU A 43 12.37 -1.26 1.61
N LEU A 44 11.66 -1.96 0.73
CA LEU A 44 10.42 -2.68 1.02
C LEU A 44 10.58 -4.14 0.57
N ILE A 45 10.21 -5.10 1.40
CA ILE A 45 10.16 -6.50 0.95
C ILE A 45 8.74 -6.77 0.46
N VAL A 46 8.62 -7.25 -0.78
CA VAL A 46 7.36 -7.73 -1.35
C VAL A 46 7.39 -9.25 -1.38
N ARG A 47 6.38 -9.87 -0.77
CA ARG A 47 6.22 -11.32 -0.72
C ARG A 47 4.89 -11.72 -1.35
N VAL A 48 4.92 -12.77 -2.16
CA VAL A 48 3.74 -13.49 -2.65
C VAL A 48 3.77 -14.92 -2.11
N ASP A 49 2.70 -15.31 -1.43
CA ASP A 49 2.41 -16.70 -1.06
C ASP A 49 1.36 -17.24 -2.04
N ASP A 50 1.77 -18.12 -2.94
CA ASP A 50 0.90 -18.81 -3.91
C ASP A 50 1.36 -20.25 -4.15
N ALA A 51 0.76 -21.18 -3.41
CA ALA A 51 1.13 -22.60 -3.44
C ALA A 51 0.91 -23.27 -4.82
N GLU A 52 -0.02 -22.75 -5.62
CA GLU A 52 -0.32 -23.28 -6.95
C GLU A 52 0.77 -22.98 -7.97
N LEU A 53 1.61 -21.98 -7.70
CA LEU A 53 2.75 -21.62 -8.55
C LEU A 53 4.06 -22.27 -8.14
N SER A 54 4.03 -23.21 -7.20
CA SER A 54 5.27 -23.85 -6.76
C SER A 54 6.05 -24.49 -7.91
N GLY A 55 7.34 -24.19 -7.99
CA GLY A 55 8.24 -24.67 -9.04
C GLY A 55 8.21 -23.85 -10.33
N GLN A 56 7.44 -22.75 -10.40
CA GLN A 56 7.47 -21.84 -11.56
C GLN A 56 8.69 -20.92 -11.57
N GLY A 57 9.40 -20.81 -10.43
CA GLY A 57 10.66 -20.09 -10.32
C GLY A 57 10.54 -18.58 -10.12
N PHE A 58 9.52 -17.91 -10.66
CA PHE A 58 9.24 -16.50 -10.37
C PHE A 58 7.79 -16.10 -10.61
N VAL A 59 7.39 -14.97 -10.03
CA VAL A 59 6.15 -14.23 -10.36
C VAL A 59 6.47 -12.75 -10.65
N ASP A 60 5.66 -12.11 -11.48
CA ASP A 60 5.77 -10.67 -11.72
C ASP A 60 4.74 -9.91 -10.86
N VAL A 61 5.16 -8.79 -10.27
CA VAL A 61 4.32 -7.90 -9.44
C VAL A 61 4.53 -6.48 -9.91
N LEU A 62 3.45 -5.68 -9.93
CA LEU A 62 3.54 -4.24 -10.18
C LEU A 62 3.44 -3.52 -8.83
N VAL A 63 4.41 -2.64 -8.54
CA VAL A 63 4.39 -1.79 -7.34
C VAL A 63 4.28 -0.34 -7.79
N THR A 64 3.34 0.41 -7.24
CA THR A 64 3.08 1.82 -7.58
C THR A 64 3.11 2.68 -6.32
N SER A 65 3.35 3.97 -6.49
CA SER A 65 3.10 4.98 -5.47
C SER A 65 2.10 6.01 -5.99
N THR A 66 1.68 6.94 -5.14
CA THR A 66 0.77 8.01 -5.56
C THR A 66 1.45 8.96 -6.56
N ILE A 67 2.78 9.10 -6.49
CA ILE A 67 3.55 9.94 -7.43
C ILE A 67 4.16 9.17 -8.60
N ASP A 68 4.40 7.88 -8.43
CA ASP A 68 4.93 6.97 -9.43
C ASP A 68 3.85 5.97 -9.83
N THR A 69 2.92 6.46 -10.64
CA THR A 69 1.73 5.71 -11.05
C THR A 69 2.03 4.66 -12.13
N ASP A 70 3.12 4.85 -12.89
CA ASP A 70 3.60 3.83 -13.81
C ASP A 70 4.26 2.68 -13.03
N GLY A 71 4.92 3.01 -11.91
CA GLY A 71 5.42 2.07 -10.93
C GLY A 71 6.53 1.17 -11.45
N GLU A 72 6.87 0.16 -10.67
CA GLU A 72 7.96 -0.77 -10.93
C GLU A 72 7.42 -2.18 -11.12
N GLN A 73 7.72 -2.77 -12.29
CA GLN A 73 7.47 -4.19 -12.53
C GLN A 73 8.64 -5.00 -11.97
N ILE A 74 8.39 -5.68 -10.87
CA ILE A 74 9.38 -6.48 -10.15
C ILE A 74 9.13 -7.97 -10.39
N ARG A 75 10.23 -8.72 -10.50
CA ARG A 75 10.21 -10.18 -10.66
C ARG A 75 10.64 -10.83 -9.36
N LEU A 76 9.72 -11.46 -8.66
CA LEU A 76 9.97 -12.11 -7.38
C LEU A 76 10.43 -13.56 -7.62
N PRO A 77 11.69 -13.92 -7.30
CA PRO A 77 12.12 -15.31 -7.37
C PRO A 77 11.44 -16.17 -6.30
N GLU A 78 11.24 -17.45 -6.61
CA GLU A 78 10.74 -18.44 -5.66
C GLU A 78 11.84 -18.79 -4.64
N ILE A 79 11.61 -18.47 -3.37
CA ILE A 79 12.56 -18.73 -2.26
C ILE A 79 12.22 -20.02 -1.50
N SER A 80 10.98 -20.48 -1.61
CA SER A 80 10.47 -21.74 -1.08
C SER A 80 9.23 -22.13 -1.90
N ALA A 81 8.80 -23.38 -1.82
CA ALA A 81 7.68 -23.89 -2.59
C ALA A 81 6.43 -23.00 -2.45
N GLY A 82 6.09 -22.26 -3.53
CA GLY A 82 4.97 -21.33 -3.57
C GLY A 82 5.16 -20.04 -2.77
N ILE A 83 6.39 -19.68 -2.42
CA ILE A 83 6.74 -18.43 -1.73
C ILE A 83 7.74 -17.67 -2.59
N PHE A 84 7.36 -16.48 -3.00
CA PHE A 84 8.15 -15.60 -3.86
C PHE A 84 8.45 -14.30 -3.13
N GLN A 85 9.67 -13.80 -3.25
CA GLN A 85 10.07 -12.62 -2.50
C GLN A 85 11.20 -11.83 -3.18
N GLU A 86 11.09 -10.50 -3.19
CA GLU A 86 12.15 -9.60 -3.62
C GLU A 86 12.14 -8.29 -2.81
N ILE A 87 13.29 -7.62 -2.76
CA ILE A 87 13.44 -6.27 -2.20
C ILE A 87 13.16 -5.24 -3.30
N VAL A 88 12.32 -4.27 -2.98
CA VAL A 88 12.06 -3.07 -3.78
C VAL A 88 12.82 -1.91 -3.15
N PRO A 89 13.84 -1.36 -3.83
CA PRO A 89 14.46 -0.12 -3.42
C PRO A 89 13.44 1.03 -3.46
N LEU A 90 13.48 1.88 -2.44
CA LEU A 90 12.63 3.06 -2.36
C LEU A 90 13.48 4.33 -2.42
N ASN A 91 13.01 5.33 -3.16
CA ASN A 91 13.63 6.64 -3.22
C ASN A 91 12.67 7.70 -2.68
N PHE A 92 12.98 8.20 -1.48
CA PHE A 92 12.17 9.22 -0.80
C PHE A 92 12.55 10.61 -1.29
N HIS A 93 11.58 11.31 -1.91
CA HIS A 93 11.78 12.70 -2.31
C HIS A 93 11.43 13.64 -1.18
N ILE A 94 12.43 14.39 -0.72
CA ILE A 94 12.25 15.44 0.28
C ILE A 94 11.72 16.70 -0.43
N PHE A 95 10.41 16.91 -0.42
CA PHE A 95 9.79 18.20 -0.75
C PHE A 95 8.79 18.57 0.36
N ARG A 96 8.59 19.87 0.54
CA ARG A 96 7.82 20.41 1.65
C ARG A 96 6.34 20.43 1.30
N ILE A 97 5.55 19.56 1.92
CA ILE A 97 4.09 19.52 1.75
C ILE A 97 3.47 20.76 2.42
N ILE A 98 3.78 20.97 3.70
CA ILE A 98 3.34 22.12 4.49
C ILE A 98 4.41 23.22 4.45
N GLU A 99 4.20 24.23 3.61
CA GLU A 99 5.10 25.40 3.52
C GLU A 99 4.87 26.43 4.61
N ASP A 100 3.62 26.57 5.05
CA ASP A 100 3.19 27.48 6.10
C ASP A 100 2.45 26.69 7.19
N GLU A 101 3.16 26.41 8.27
CA GLU A 101 2.63 25.65 9.42
C GLU A 101 1.57 26.44 10.20
N GLU A 102 1.65 27.78 10.21
CA GLU A 102 0.66 28.60 10.90
C GLU A 102 -0.67 28.55 10.14
N ALA A 103 -0.63 28.71 8.81
CA ALA A 103 -1.80 28.54 7.96
C ALA A 103 -2.38 27.11 8.07
N TYR A 104 -1.53 26.09 8.00
CA TYR A 104 -1.97 24.70 8.12
C TYR A 104 -2.66 24.42 9.46
N ASN A 105 -2.05 24.82 10.59
CA ASN A 105 -2.62 24.61 11.90
C ASN A 105 -3.93 25.39 12.11
N ALA A 106 -4.03 26.59 11.52
CA ALA A 106 -5.27 27.36 11.52
C ALA A 106 -6.39 26.64 10.75
N GLU A 107 -6.09 26.06 9.59
CA GLU A 107 -7.04 25.27 8.80
C GLU A 107 -7.45 23.97 9.50
N VAL A 108 -6.50 23.23 10.09
CA VAL A 108 -6.81 22.03 10.90
C VAL A 108 -7.74 22.38 12.07
N ASN A 109 -7.46 23.48 12.78
CA ASN A 109 -8.31 23.90 13.89
C ASN A 109 -9.70 24.34 13.39
N ALA A 110 -9.79 25.00 12.23
CA ALA A 110 -11.08 25.37 11.64
C ALA A 110 -11.91 24.12 11.27
N GLU A 111 -11.29 23.12 10.64
CA GLU A 111 -11.94 21.85 10.29
C GLU A 111 -12.33 21.05 11.54
N PHE A 112 -11.48 21.02 12.58
CA PHE A 112 -11.82 20.42 13.87
C PHE A 112 -13.06 21.06 14.49
N LEU A 113 -13.14 22.39 14.52
CA LEU A 113 -14.31 23.11 15.04
C LEU A 113 -15.57 22.83 14.20
N ALA A 114 -15.45 22.70 12.88
CA ALA A 114 -16.55 22.35 11.99
C ALA A 114 -17.05 20.92 12.26
N LEU A 115 -16.15 19.94 12.36
CA LEU A 115 -16.46 18.55 12.70
C LEU A 115 -17.08 18.43 14.09
N LYS A 116 -16.58 19.19 15.07
CA LYS A 116 -17.14 19.24 16.42
C LYS A 116 -18.53 19.83 16.45
N ALA A 117 -18.78 20.93 15.73
CA ALA A 117 -20.11 21.53 15.62
C ALA A 117 -21.14 20.62 14.92
N ALA A 118 -20.68 19.75 14.01
CA ALA A 118 -21.51 18.76 13.33
C ALA A 118 -21.66 17.43 14.11
N SER A 119 -20.92 17.26 15.21
CA SER A 119 -20.96 16.06 16.04
C SER A 119 -21.99 16.22 17.16
N ASP A 120 -22.92 15.28 17.27
CA ASP A 120 -23.80 15.17 18.43
C ASP A 120 -23.12 14.50 19.65
N ASN A 121 -21.87 14.04 19.47
CA ASN A 121 -21.06 13.46 20.54
C ASN A 121 -20.33 14.58 21.31
N ASN A 122 -20.65 14.70 22.59
CA ASN A 122 -20.13 15.73 23.50
C ASN A 122 -19.12 15.17 24.53
N ASP A 123 -18.59 13.98 24.26
CA ASP A 123 -17.51 13.36 25.02
C ASP A 123 -16.18 14.08 24.73
N GLU A 124 -15.52 14.58 25.77
CA GLU A 124 -14.23 15.28 25.66
C GLU A 124 -13.14 14.36 25.09
N ASP A 125 -13.21 13.04 25.32
CA ASP A 125 -12.24 12.08 24.77
C ASP A 125 -12.39 11.93 23.24
N TYR A 126 -13.54 12.33 22.69
CA TYR A 126 -13.81 12.28 21.25
C TYR A 126 -13.15 13.44 20.48
N ASP A 127 -12.72 14.51 21.17
CA ASP A 127 -12.05 15.64 20.53
C ASP A 127 -10.74 15.20 19.85
N ASN A 128 -9.99 14.28 20.47
CA ASN A 128 -8.75 13.75 19.87
C ASN A 128 -9.02 13.00 18.56
N VAL A 129 -10.14 12.28 18.47
CA VAL A 129 -10.55 11.56 17.25
C VAL A 129 -10.94 12.55 16.15
N LEU A 130 -11.69 13.59 16.50
CA LEU A 130 -12.07 14.64 15.56
C LEU A 130 -10.87 15.46 15.10
N ASN A 131 -9.92 15.76 15.99
CA ASN A 131 -8.70 16.48 15.63
C ASN A 131 -7.81 15.66 14.71
N ALA A 132 -7.66 14.35 14.96
CA ALA A 132 -6.96 13.45 14.05
C ALA A 132 -7.63 13.40 12.67
N ARG A 133 -8.97 13.36 12.62
CA ARG A 133 -9.72 13.38 11.37
C ARG A 133 -9.59 14.71 10.62
N ALA A 134 -9.64 15.84 11.34
CA ALA A 134 -9.43 17.17 10.76
C ALA A 134 -8.03 17.28 10.14
N ASN A 135 -7.02 16.79 10.85
CA ASN A 135 -5.65 16.74 10.34
C ASN A 135 -5.54 15.94 9.04
N ASP A 136 -6.12 14.73 9.00
CA ASP A 136 -6.12 13.87 7.80
C ASP A 136 -6.79 14.56 6.59
N LEU A 137 -7.94 15.22 6.82
CA LEU A 137 -8.68 15.93 5.76
C LEU A 137 -7.91 17.13 5.21
N VAL A 138 -7.36 17.99 6.07
CA VAL A 138 -6.61 19.18 5.65
C VAL A 138 -5.27 18.78 5.02
N TYR A 139 -4.57 17.81 5.60
CA TYR A 139 -3.32 17.28 5.06
C TYR A 139 -3.48 16.76 3.65
N LYS A 140 -4.59 16.06 3.34
CA LYS A 140 -4.89 15.59 2.00
C LYS A 140 -4.92 16.74 0.97
N GLY A 141 -5.55 17.87 1.31
CA GLY A 141 -5.58 19.04 0.43
C GLY A 141 -4.20 19.67 0.21
N TYR A 142 -3.39 19.78 1.27
CA TYR A 142 -2.01 20.26 1.16
C TYR A 142 -1.13 19.31 0.36
N HIS A 143 -1.32 18.00 0.52
CA HIS A 143 -0.65 16.97 -0.26
C HIS A 143 -1.00 17.11 -1.75
N GLU A 144 -2.29 17.21 -2.11
CA GLU A 144 -2.72 17.46 -3.50
C GLU A 144 -2.16 18.77 -4.07
N GLN A 145 -2.13 19.85 -3.28
CA GLN A 145 -1.52 21.11 -3.71
C GLN A 145 -0.01 20.99 -3.88
N ALA A 146 0.68 20.26 -3.01
CA ALA A 146 2.12 20.04 -3.10
C ALA A 146 2.47 19.23 -4.36
N LEU A 147 1.67 18.24 -4.72
CA LEU A 147 1.75 17.52 -6.01
C LEU A 147 1.59 18.46 -7.22
N THR A 148 0.83 19.55 -7.05
CA THR A 148 0.57 20.52 -8.13
C THR A 148 1.60 21.67 -8.17
N ARG A 149 2.17 22.05 -7.01
CA ARG A 149 3.07 23.20 -6.80
C ARG A 149 4.53 22.84 -7.02
N ALA A 150 4.96 21.71 -6.47
CA ALA A 150 6.19 21.14 -6.93
C ALA A 150 5.94 20.81 -8.40
N GLY A 151 6.85 21.24 -9.28
CA GLY A 151 7.10 20.37 -10.42
C GLY A 151 7.47 19.03 -9.80
N MET A 152 6.47 18.15 -9.64
CA MET A 152 6.67 16.70 -9.66
C MET A 152 7.82 16.51 -10.62
N PRO A 153 8.91 15.82 -10.25
CA PRO A 153 9.93 15.58 -11.24
C PRO A 153 9.16 15.01 -12.42
N THR A 154 9.18 15.73 -13.55
CA THR A 154 8.46 15.29 -14.74
C THR A 154 9.29 14.12 -15.21
N TYR A 155 9.04 12.99 -14.58
CA TYR A 155 9.61 11.73 -14.97
C TYR A 155 8.92 11.43 -16.29
N SER A 156 9.71 11.44 -17.36
CA SER A 156 9.28 10.73 -18.55
C SER A 156 9.04 9.28 -18.15
N GLU A 157 8.00 8.64 -18.69
CA GLU A 157 7.64 7.22 -18.46
C GLU A 157 8.86 6.27 -18.51
N ASP A 158 9.89 6.62 -19.29
CA ASP A 158 11.15 5.88 -19.43
C ASP A 158 12.13 5.99 -18.24
N GLN A 159 11.94 6.93 -17.31
CA GLN A 159 12.87 7.20 -16.19
C GLN A 159 12.42 6.61 -14.85
N THR A 160 11.11 6.49 -14.58
CA THR A 160 10.61 5.83 -13.37
C THR A 160 10.40 4.35 -13.62
N SER A 161 9.57 3.95 -14.59
CA SER A 161 9.13 2.55 -14.77
C SER A 161 10.18 1.48 -15.08
N LYS A 162 11.46 1.85 -15.18
CA LYS A 162 12.56 0.98 -15.61
C LYS A 162 13.83 1.15 -14.78
N ASN A 163 13.82 2.01 -13.76
CA ASN A 163 15.03 2.24 -12.97
C ASN A 163 15.17 1.21 -11.82
N GLY A 164 14.09 0.47 -11.52
CA GLY A 164 14.05 -0.57 -10.50
C GLY A 164 13.96 -0.01 -9.08
N VAL A 165 13.52 1.24 -8.92
CA VAL A 165 13.44 1.98 -7.67
C VAL A 165 12.11 2.74 -7.62
N LEU A 166 11.29 2.43 -6.63
CA LEU A 166 10.00 3.09 -6.48
C LEU A 166 10.20 4.49 -5.88
N ASP A 167 9.82 5.51 -6.63
CA ASP A 167 9.81 6.89 -6.15
C ASP A 167 8.57 7.16 -5.29
N PHE A 168 8.72 7.76 -4.11
CA PHE A 168 7.60 8.09 -3.23
C PHE A 168 7.85 9.35 -2.37
N ILE A 169 6.76 9.85 -1.79
CA ILE A 169 6.75 11.03 -0.93
C ILE A 169 6.05 10.79 0.41
N SER A 170 6.25 11.73 1.32
CA SER A 170 5.54 11.80 2.60
C SER A 170 4.03 11.70 2.40
N GLY A 171 3.40 10.73 3.06
CA GLY A 171 1.95 10.49 2.97
C GLY A 171 1.50 9.66 1.77
N ASP A 172 2.39 9.24 0.87
CA ASP A 172 2.04 8.42 -0.28
C ASP A 172 1.44 7.08 0.12
N LEU A 173 0.44 6.67 -0.67
CA LEU A 173 0.00 5.29 -0.70
C LEU A 173 0.87 4.52 -1.69
N ILE A 174 1.59 3.52 -1.19
CA ILE A 174 2.27 2.50 -1.98
C ILE A 174 1.33 1.30 -2.11
N GLU A 175 1.09 0.84 -3.34
CA GLU A 175 0.25 -0.33 -3.64
C GLU A 175 1.03 -1.34 -4.48
N ALA A 176 0.90 -2.63 -4.15
CA ALA A 176 1.38 -3.70 -5.01
C ALA A 176 0.24 -4.58 -5.50
N VAL A 177 0.33 -4.95 -6.77
CA VAL A 177 -0.67 -5.74 -7.50
C VAL A 177 -0.01 -7.00 -8.05
N TYR A 178 -0.59 -8.14 -7.66
CA TYR A 178 -0.22 -9.46 -8.15
C TYR A 178 -1.41 -10.09 -8.88
N ILE A 179 -1.17 -10.72 -10.03
CA ILE A 179 -2.19 -11.47 -10.79
C ILE A 179 -1.79 -12.94 -10.79
N ASP A 180 -2.67 -13.80 -10.29
CA ASP A 180 -2.40 -15.25 -10.23
C ASP A 180 -2.57 -15.96 -11.59
N ASN A 181 -2.24 -17.25 -11.63
CA ASN A 181 -2.33 -18.11 -12.83
C ASN A 181 -3.74 -18.23 -13.42
N VAL A 182 -4.79 -17.97 -12.64
CA VAL A 182 -6.19 -18.03 -13.08
C VAL A 182 -6.78 -16.63 -13.32
N GLY A 183 -5.97 -15.58 -13.13
CA GLY A 183 -6.29 -14.20 -13.44
C GLY A 183 -6.96 -13.42 -12.31
N ASN A 184 -6.97 -13.91 -11.06
CA ASN A 184 -7.44 -13.11 -9.93
C ASN A 184 -6.40 -12.06 -9.55
N THR A 185 -6.89 -10.89 -9.15
CA THR A 185 -6.05 -9.78 -8.69
C THR A 185 -5.97 -9.74 -7.17
N HIS A 186 -4.74 -9.74 -6.66
CA HIS A 186 -4.40 -9.63 -5.24
C HIS A 186 -3.69 -8.30 -5.00
N ARG A 187 -3.99 -7.64 -3.88
CA ARG A 187 -3.43 -6.33 -3.54
C ARG A 187 -2.98 -6.26 -2.08
N ASP A 188 -1.90 -5.53 -1.85
CA ASP A 188 -1.53 -5.04 -0.52
C ASP A 188 -1.06 -3.60 -0.65
N ASN A 189 -1.19 -2.82 0.42
CA ASN A 189 -0.81 -1.42 0.43
C ASN A 189 -0.18 -1.01 1.76
N ALA A 190 0.68 0.00 1.70
CA ALA A 190 1.22 0.68 2.86
C ALA A 190 1.25 2.18 2.61
N ARG A 191 0.87 2.95 3.62
CA ARG A 191 1.01 4.40 3.59
C ARG A 191 2.29 4.79 4.31
N ASP A 192 3.05 5.71 3.71
CA ASP A 192 4.12 6.37 4.44
C ASP A 192 3.51 7.24 5.54
N ILE A 193 3.84 6.90 6.79
CA ILE A 193 3.38 7.65 7.96
C ILE A 193 4.32 8.79 8.32
N THR A 194 5.39 9.00 7.54
CA THR A 194 6.21 10.20 7.66
C THR A 194 5.31 11.39 7.33
N VAL A 195 4.77 12.07 8.33
CA VAL A 195 4.28 13.43 8.18
C VAL A 195 5.53 14.27 8.03
N SER A 196 5.75 14.85 6.86
CA SER A 196 6.89 15.74 6.57
C SER A 196 6.82 16.99 7.46
N GLY A 197 7.30 16.82 8.69
CA GLY A 197 7.76 17.89 9.56
C GLY A 197 9.26 17.75 9.68
N TYR A 198 10.01 18.23 8.69
CA TYR A 198 11.40 18.59 8.95
C TYR A 198 11.37 19.93 9.67
N VAL A 199 11.50 19.87 10.99
CA VAL A 199 11.77 21.01 11.87
C VAL A 199 13.29 21.16 11.89
N GLU A 200 13.81 22.32 11.46
CA GLU A 200 15.16 22.77 11.86
C GLU A 200 15.17 23.17 13.33
#